data_AF-A0A6P2EV63-F1
#
_entry.id   AF-A0A6P2EV63-F1
#
_cell.length_a   1.000
_cell.length_b   1.000
_cell.length_c   1.000
_cell.angle_alpha   90.00
_cell.angle_beta   90.00
_cell.angle_gamma   90.00
#
_symmetry.space_group_name_H-M   'P 1'
#
loop_
_entity.id
_entity.type
_entity.pdbx_description
1 polymer ?
#
loop_
_entity_poly.entity_id
_entity_poly.type
_entity_poly.pdbx_seq_one_letter_code
_entity_poly.pdbx_strand_id
1 'polypeptide(L)'
;MKWGTKYGPEYVNRLYAMARRHLSGDFGFVCLTDDPEGIRSEVQCFPIPPLDLALAPGQVDRAWKKLTTFEENLYGLRGQALFIDLDVVIVGSLDAFFEYPGEFLIIHDYARPWRRRRITGNSSVYRFEIGAHPDVLAHFRENMDAVQARYRNEQTYLSAFMHRKGTLAYWPAEWCPSFKYHGIPAWPTNYWREPFVPEGARIMVFHGECNPPDALAGRRNRRFRFIRPARWITQFWNA
;
A
#
# COMPACT_ATOMS: atom_id res chain seq x y z
N MET A 1 -7.32 -2.11 -3.24
CA MET A 1 -7.72 -3.07 -4.31
C MET A 1 -7.71 -4.47 -3.73
N LYS A 2 -8.74 -5.29 -3.98
CA LYS A 2 -8.85 -6.71 -3.59
C LYS A 2 -8.92 -7.57 -4.85
N TRP A 3 -8.01 -8.51 -5.04
CA TRP A 3 -8.14 -9.50 -6.11
C TRP A 3 -7.65 -10.88 -5.70
N GLY A 4 -8.23 -11.91 -6.31
CA GLY A 4 -8.01 -13.29 -5.95
C GLY A 4 -8.40 -13.59 -4.50
N THR A 5 -7.81 -14.64 -3.94
CA THR A 5 -8.20 -15.20 -2.63
C THR A 5 -7.22 -14.86 -1.50
N LYS A 6 -6.15 -14.11 -1.78
CA LYS A 6 -5.10 -13.81 -0.78
C LYS A 6 -5.63 -12.96 0.38
N TYR A 7 -6.51 -12.00 0.09
CA TYR A 7 -7.12 -11.11 1.06
C TYR A 7 -8.64 -11.22 0.96
N GLY A 8 -9.29 -11.66 2.04
CA GLY A 8 -10.74 -11.72 2.10
C GLY A 8 -11.38 -10.34 2.30
N PRO A 9 -12.72 -10.25 2.23
CA PRO A 9 -13.46 -8.99 2.39
C PRO A 9 -13.21 -8.31 3.74
N GLU A 10 -12.85 -9.07 4.78
CA GLU A 10 -12.52 -8.54 6.11
C GLU A 10 -11.36 -7.55 6.11
N TYR A 11 -10.40 -7.67 5.17
CA TYR A 11 -9.31 -6.70 5.04
C TYR A 11 -9.84 -5.35 4.56
N VAL A 12 -10.74 -5.35 3.57
CA VAL A 12 -11.38 -4.15 3.06
C VAL A 12 -12.24 -3.51 4.14
N ASN A 13 -13.03 -4.33 4.84
CA ASN A 13 -13.94 -3.86 5.88
C ASN A 13 -13.20 -3.23 7.08
N ARG A 14 -12.09 -3.83 7.50
CA ARG A 14 -11.21 -3.29 8.55
C ARG A 14 -10.50 -2.02 8.07
N LEU A 15 -10.06 -1.97 6.81
CA LEU A 15 -9.42 -0.78 6.26
C LEU A 15 -10.38 0.41 6.20
N TYR A 16 -11.63 0.18 5.77
CA TYR A 16 -12.68 1.19 5.85
C TYR A 16 -12.89 1.70 7.28
N ALA A 17 -13.04 0.79 8.25
CA ALA A 17 -13.28 1.14 9.64
C ALA A 17 -12.12 1.96 10.23
N MET A 18 -10.88 1.56 9.93
CA MET A 18 -9.67 2.30 10.28
C MET A 18 -9.65 3.71 9.67
N ALA A 19 -9.95 3.83 8.38
CA ALA A 19 -10.02 5.12 7.71
C ALA A 19 -11.12 6.00 8.30
N ARG A 20 -12.30 5.45 8.59
CA ARG A 20 -13.42 6.19 9.18
C ARG A 20 -13.09 6.78 10.54
N ARG A 21 -12.32 6.07 11.37
CA ARG A 21 -11.87 6.58 12.67
C ARG A 21 -10.83 7.69 12.56
N HIS A 22 -10.03 7.70 11.49
CA HIS A 22 -8.80 8.51 11.41
C HIS A 22 -8.82 9.58 10.32
N LEU A 23 -9.87 9.65 9.50
CA LEU A 23 -10.09 10.71 8.54
C LEU A 23 -11.26 11.58 9.00
N SER A 24 -11.06 12.89 9.00
CA SER A 24 -12.08 13.87 9.36
C SER A 24 -13.00 14.15 8.16
N GLY A 25 -14.28 14.46 8.42
CA GLY A 25 -15.25 14.81 7.38
C GLY A 25 -15.75 13.62 6.54
N ASP A 26 -16.49 13.91 5.47
CA ASP A 26 -17.00 12.88 4.57
C ASP A 26 -15.95 12.46 3.54
N PHE A 27 -15.95 11.18 3.18
CA PHE A 27 -15.06 10.64 2.16
C PHE A 27 -15.74 9.52 1.36
N GLY A 28 -15.35 9.39 0.10
CA GLY A 28 -15.63 8.21 -0.70
C GLY A 28 -14.58 7.13 -0.42
N PHE A 29 -15.01 5.89 -0.20
CA PHE A 29 -14.11 4.75 -0.07
C PHE A 29 -14.36 3.75 -1.18
N VAL A 30 -13.36 3.56 -2.03
CA VAL A 30 -13.48 2.73 -3.24
C VAL A 30 -12.64 1.47 -3.13
N CYS A 31 -13.23 0.33 -3.46
CA CYS A 31 -12.53 -0.93 -3.64
C CYS A 31 -12.64 -1.39 -5.10
N LEU A 32 -11.52 -1.38 -5.83
CA LEU A 32 -11.46 -2.12 -7.09
C LEU A 32 -11.27 -3.60 -6.78
N THR A 33 -12.22 -4.43 -7.21
CA THR A 33 -12.24 -5.86 -6.91
C THR A 33 -12.86 -6.74 -7.99
N ASP A 34 -12.43 -8.00 -8.03
CA ASP A 34 -13.03 -9.07 -8.83
C ASP A 34 -14.22 -9.75 -8.15
N ASP A 35 -14.39 -9.55 -6.84
CA ASP A 35 -15.44 -10.17 -6.06
C ASP A 35 -15.84 -9.25 -4.88
N PRO A 36 -17.03 -8.63 -4.92
CA PRO A 36 -17.50 -7.72 -3.88
C PRO A 36 -18.17 -8.41 -2.68
N GLU A 37 -18.32 -9.74 -2.70
CA GLU A 37 -19.08 -10.45 -1.67
C GLU A 37 -18.48 -10.24 -0.27
N GLY A 38 -19.36 -9.96 0.71
CA GLY A 38 -18.98 -9.70 2.10
C GLY A 38 -18.33 -8.34 2.37
N ILE A 39 -18.15 -7.49 1.36
CA ILE A 39 -17.67 -6.11 1.54
C ILE A 39 -18.84 -5.22 2.02
N ARG A 40 -18.56 -4.31 2.96
CA ARG A 40 -19.56 -3.39 3.53
C ARG A 40 -20.22 -2.49 2.47
N SER A 41 -21.47 -2.11 2.69
CA SER A 41 -22.23 -1.20 1.81
C SER A 41 -21.65 0.21 1.73
N GLU A 42 -20.91 0.66 2.74
CA GLU A 42 -20.25 1.96 2.76
C GLU A 42 -19.06 2.05 1.77
N VAL A 43 -18.61 0.90 1.26
CA VAL A 43 -17.52 0.79 0.30
C VAL A 43 -18.10 0.67 -1.11
N GLN A 44 -17.71 1.60 -1.99
CA GLN A 44 -18.07 1.53 -3.39
C GLN A 44 -17.18 0.52 -4.10
N CYS A 45 -17.75 -0.58 -4.55
CA CYS A 45 -17.04 -1.62 -5.28
C CYS A 45 -17.16 -1.42 -6.78
N PHE A 46 -16.02 -1.39 -7.48
CA PHE A 46 -15.94 -1.39 -8.94
C PHE A 46 -15.09 -2.57 -9.41
N PRO A 47 -15.28 -3.06 -10.65
CA PRO A 47 -14.36 -4.03 -11.21
C PRO A 47 -12.93 -3.47 -11.27
N ILE A 48 -11.93 -4.34 -11.34
CA ILE A 48 -10.56 -3.90 -11.64
C ILE A 48 -10.49 -3.64 -13.14
N PRO A 49 -10.04 -2.45 -13.60
CA PRO A 49 -9.91 -2.21 -15.02
C PRO A 49 -8.99 -3.26 -15.67
N PRO A 50 -9.29 -3.71 -16.88
CA PRO A 50 -8.55 -4.79 -17.51
C PRO A 50 -7.10 -4.38 -17.77
N LEU A 51 -6.21 -5.33 -17.52
CA LEU A 51 -4.81 -5.26 -17.87
C LEU A 51 -4.48 -6.60 -18.51
N ASP A 52 -4.07 -6.59 -19.79
CA ASP A 52 -3.77 -7.78 -20.60
C ASP A 52 -2.46 -8.45 -20.13
N LEU A 53 -2.43 -8.82 -18.86
CA LEU A 53 -1.31 -9.37 -18.14
C LEU A 53 -1.46 -10.89 -18.14
N ALA A 54 -0.81 -11.56 -19.07
CA ALA A 54 -0.71 -13.02 -19.05
C ALA A 54 0.28 -13.45 -17.96
N LEU A 55 -0.23 -13.94 -16.83
CA LEU A 55 0.59 -14.58 -15.79
C LEU A 55 0.60 -16.08 -16.02
N ALA A 56 1.79 -16.66 -16.20
CA ALA A 56 1.92 -18.12 -16.20
C ALA A 56 1.56 -18.70 -14.81
N PRO A 57 1.09 -19.97 -14.73
CA PRO A 57 0.84 -20.61 -13.44
C PRO A 57 2.05 -20.51 -12.50
N GLY A 58 1.83 -19.99 -11.29
CA GLY A 58 2.88 -19.80 -10.28
C GLY A 58 3.73 -18.52 -10.44
N GLN A 59 3.51 -17.72 -11.49
CA GLN A 59 4.19 -16.44 -11.66
C GLN A 59 3.70 -15.42 -10.62
N VAL A 60 4.65 -14.73 -9.98
CA VAL A 60 4.34 -13.65 -9.05
C VAL A 60 3.80 -12.45 -9.84
N ASP A 61 2.57 -12.04 -9.53
CA ASP A 61 1.83 -10.92 -10.15
C ASP A 61 2.62 -9.60 -10.16
N ARG A 62 3.53 -9.40 -9.19
CA ARG A 62 4.36 -8.18 -9.03
C ARG A 62 3.51 -6.90 -8.95
N ALA A 63 2.23 -7.04 -8.62
CA ALA A 63 1.24 -5.99 -8.41
C ALA A 63 1.03 -5.02 -9.59
N TRP A 64 1.30 -5.47 -10.83
CA TRP A 64 1.14 -4.62 -12.02
C TRP A 64 -0.29 -4.08 -12.17
N LYS A 65 -1.30 -4.82 -11.71
CA LYS A 65 -2.70 -4.38 -11.69
C LYS A 65 -2.91 -3.06 -10.96
N LYS A 66 -2.06 -2.64 -10.00
CA LYS A 66 -2.21 -1.32 -9.36
C LYS A 66 -2.09 -0.16 -10.34
N LEU A 67 -1.39 -0.34 -11.46
CA LEU A 67 -1.28 0.71 -12.47
C LEU A 67 -2.64 1.09 -13.08
N THR A 68 -3.65 0.22 -12.96
CA THR A 68 -5.00 0.53 -13.47
C THR A 68 -5.75 1.55 -12.62
N THR A 69 -5.21 1.98 -11.47
CA THR A 69 -5.75 3.16 -10.77
C THR A 69 -5.48 4.46 -11.52
N PHE A 70 -4.60 4.45 -12.52
CA PHE A 70 -4.27 5.61 -13.36
C PHE A 70 -5.04 5.61 -14.69
N GLU A 71 -6.15 4.89 -14.80
CA GLU A 71 -7.06 5.07 -15.94
C GLU A 71 -7.48 6.53 -16.06
N GLU A 72 -7.56 7.02 -17.30
CA GLU A 72 -8.02 8.39 -17.58
C GLU A 72 -9.44 8.62 -17.03
N ASN A 73 -10.31 7.63 -17.21
CA ASN A 73 -11.65 7.61 -16.66
C ASN A 73 -11.84 6.38 -15.76
N LEU A 74 -11.52 6.52 -14.49
CA LEU A 74 -11.72 5.48 -13.47
C LEU A 74 -13.16 5.51 -12.94
N TYR A 75 -14.12 4.96 -13.72
CA TYR A 75 -15.54 4.87 -13.34
C TYR A 75 -16.22 6.22 -13.06
N GLY A 76 -15.76 7.30 -13.71
CA GLY A 76 -16.28 8.65 -13.50
C GLY A 76 -15.85 9.30 -12.19
N LEU A 77 -14.99 8.65 -11.40
CA LEU A 77 -14.42 9.22 -10.18
C LEU A 77 -13.55 10.44 -10.50
N ARG A 78 -13.56 11.41 -9.60
CA ARG A 78 -12.82 12.68 -9.74
C ARG A 78 -12.26 13.12 -8.39
N GLY A 79 -11.25 13.98 -8.44
CA GLY A 79 -10.61 14.54 -7.25
C GLY A 79 -9.36 13.80 -6.83
N GLN A 80 -8.84 14.18 -5.68
CA GLN A 80 -7.63 13.63 -5.12
C GLN A 80 -7.89 12.28 -4.43
N ALA A 81 -7.12 11.26 -4.80
CA ALA A 81 -7.21 9.92 -4.24
C ALA A 81 -5.97 9.56 -3.43
N LEU A 82 -6.18 8.93 -2.28
CA LEU A 82 -5.15 8.25 -1.50
C LEU A 82 -5.33 6.74 -1.67
N PHE A 83 -4.41 6.11 -2.40
CA PHE A 83 -4.34 4.65 -2.47
C PHE A 83 -3.71 4.09 -1.20
N ILE A 84 -4.32 3.04 -0.65
CA ILE A 84 -3.82 2.30 0.51
C ILE A 84 -3.91 0.79 0.23
N ASP A 85 -2.82 0.06 0.42
CA ASP A 85 -2.78 -1.41 0.35
C ASP A 85 -3.61 -2.07 1.47
N LEU A 86 -4.01 -3.32 1.26
CA LEU A 86 -4.80 -4.07 2.26
C LEU A 86 -3.99 -4.56 3.46
N ASP A 87 -2.67 -4.68 3.33
CA ASP A 87 -1.75 -5.10 4.40
C ASP A 87 -1.11 -3.91 5.11
N VAL A 88 -1.96 -3.00 5.62
CA VAL A 88 -1.54 -1.91 6.50
C VAL A 88 -2.41 -1.83 7.75
N VAL A 89 -1.95 -1.07 8.74
CA VAL A 89 -2.74 -0.66 9.91
C VAL A 89 -2.66 0.85 10.05
N ILE A 90 -3.81 1.53 10.03
CA ILE A 90 -3.88 2.99 10.22
C ILE A 90 -3.89 3.26 11.72
N VAL A 91 -2.92 4.05 12.17
CA VAL A 91 -2.59 4.27 13.60
C VAL A 91 -2.65 5.75 14.01
N GLY A 92 -2.73 6.67 13.04
CA GLY A 92 -2.92 8.10 13.28
C GLY A 92 -3.78 8.77 12.20
N SER A 93 -4.00 10.08 12.32
CA SER A 93 -4.85 10.84 11.39
C SER A 93 -4.37 10.74 9.93
N LEU A 94 -5.32 10.62 9.01
CA LEU A 94 -5.12 10.59 7.57
C LEU A 94 -5.22 11.97 6.91
N ASP A 95 -5.73 12.99 7.61
CA ASP A 95 -6.03 14.32 7.05
C ASP A 95 -4.79 14.92 6.36
N ALA A 96 -3.63 14.80 7.01
CA ALA A 96 -2.37 15.33 6.50
C ALA A 96 -1.95 14.71 5.15
N PHE A 97 -2.39 13.48 4.81
CA PHE A 97 -2.13 12.92 3.49
C PHE A 97 -2.84 13.68 2.38
N PHE A 98 -3.95 14.34 2.64
CA PHE A 98 -4.68 15.16 1.65
C PHE A 98 -4.18 16.61 1.61
N GLU A 99 -3.56 17.08 2.68
CA GLU A 99 -3.08 18.48 2.81
C GLU A 99 -1.63 18.67 2.37
N TYR A 100 -0.79 17.63 2.50
CA TYR A 100 0.65 17.74 2.21
C TYR A 100 0.90 18.14 0.74
N PRO A 101 1.84 19.05 0.43
CA PRO A 101 2.04 19.51 -0.95
C PRO A 101 2.69 18.45 -1.85
N GLY A 102 2.26 18.38 -3.11
CA GLY A 102 2.85 17.53 -4.15
C GLY A 102 1.83 16.91 -5.11
N GLU A 103 2.23 16.67 -6.36
CA GLU A 103 1.35 16.09 -7.38
C GLU A 103 1.21 14.57 -7.22
N PHE A 104 2.35 13.86 -7.11
CA PHE A 104 2.39 12.43 -6.86
C PHE A 104 3.25 12.13 -5.64
N LEU A 105 2.62 11.72 -4.53
CA LEU A 105 3.31 11.42 -3.28
C LEU A 105 3.27 9.93 -2.99
N ILE A 106 4.40 9.36 -2.62
CA ILE A 106 4.54 7.92 -2.32
C ILE A 106 5.46 7.73 -1.11
N ILE A 107 5.37 6.59 -0.44
CA ILE A 107 6.33 6.26 0.62
C ILE A 107 7.71 6.17 -0.01
N HIS A 108 8.71 6.84 0.56
CA HIS A 108 10.10 6.61 0.14
C HIS A 108 10.53 5.19 0.54
N ASP A 109 11.05 4.37 -0.39
CA ASP A 109 11.43 3.00 -0.05
C ASP A 109 12.40 2.96 1.14
N TYR A 110 12.20 1.97 1.99
CA TYR A 110 12.83 1.92 3.31
C TYR A 110 14.33 1.75 3.18
N ALA A 111 15.07 2.70 3.77
CA ALA A 111 16.52 2.72 3.72
C ALA A 111 17.10 1.41 4.27
N ARG A 112 18.09 0.87 3.57
CA ARG A 112 18.88 -0.26 4.03
C ARG A 112 20.29 0.26 4.25
N PRO A 113 20.91 0.03 5.43
CA PRO A 113 22.26 0.53 5.71
C PRO A 113 23.30 0.17 4.63
N TRP A 114 23.11 -0.98 3.96
CA TRP A 114 24.01 -1.49 2.92
C TRP A 114 23.61 -1.10 1.49
N ARG A 115 22.63 -0.21 1.28
CA ARG A 115 22.22 0.22 -0.06
C ARG A 115 22.13 1.74 -0.14
N ARG A 116 22.64 2.30 -1.25
CA ARG A 116 22.37 3.69 -1.62
C ARG A 116 20.86 3.93 -1.70
N ARG A 117 20.46 5.10 -1.21
CA ARG A 117 19.08 5.58 -1.27
C ARG A 117 18.62 5.60 -2.73
N ARG A 118 17.48 4.97 -3.02
CA ARG A 118 16.92 4.84 -4.37
C ARG A 118 15.81 5.86 -4.54
N ILE A 119 15.59 6.25 -5.80
CA ILE A 119 14.40 6.99 -6.24
C ILE A 119 13.10 6.16 -6.17
N THR A 120 13.17 4.91 -5.72
CA THR A 120 12.01 4.02 -5.66
C THR A 120 11.16 4.36 -4.46
N GLY A 121 9.86 4.53 -4.67
CA GLY A 121 8.86 4.54 -3.63
C GLY A 121 8.27 3.15 -3.37
N ASN A 122 7.65 2.99 -2.20
CA ASN A 122 6.80 1.87 -1.85
C ASN A 122 5.34 2.26 -2.12
N SER A 123 4.67 1.49 -2.99
CA SER A 123 3.31 1.75 -3.50
C SER A 123 2.19 1.28 -2.55
N SER A 124 2.50 1.03 -1.27
CA SER A 124 1.46 0.69 -0.28
C SER A 124 0.65 1.90 0.15
N VAL A 125 1.22 3.11 0.06
CA VAL A 125 0.49 4.35 0.25
C VAL A 125 0.98 5.39 -0.76
N TYR A 126 0.10 5.82 -1.67
CA TYR A 126 0.41 6.91 -2.59
C TYR A 126 -0.82 7.78 -2.86
N ARG A 127 -0.58 9.05 -3.17
CA ARG A 127 -1.61 10.02 -3.51
C ARG A 127 -1.40 10.58 -4.90
N PHE A 128 -2.51 10.77 -5.60
CA PHE A 128 -2.56 11.31 -6.96
C PHE A 128 -3.92 11.97 -7.21
N GLU A 129 -4.00 12.82 -8.23
CA GLU A 129 -5.27 13.30 -8.77
C GLU A 129 -5.81 12.27 -9.78
N ILE A 130 -7.06 11.84 -9.63
CA ILE A 130 -7.66 10.84 -10.54
C ILE A 130 -7.67 11.40 -11.97
N GLY A 131 -7.15 10.61 -12.92
CA GLY A 131 -7.06 10.99 -14.33
C GLY A 131 -5.89 11.92 -14.69
N ALA A 132 -5.03 12.32 -13.74
CA ALA A 132 -3.90 13.22 -14.04
C ALA A 132 -2.66 12.54 -14.65
N HIS A 133 -2.58 11.22 -14.56
CA HIS A 133 -1.42 10.45 -15.05
C HIS A 133 -1.79 9.24 -15.92
N PRO A 134 -2.68 9.37 -16.93
CA PRO A 134 -3.03 8.25 -17.80
C PRO A 134 -1.84 7.74 -18.62
N ASP A 135 -0.84 8.61 -18.82
CA ASP A 135 0.40 8.33 -19.53
C ASP A 135 1.22 7.19 -18.90
N VAL A 136 1.20 7.02 -17.57
CA VAL A 136 1.95 5.90 -16.94
C VAL A 136 1.35 4.54 -17.31
N LEU A 137 0.02 4.46 -17.39
CA LEU A 137 -0.70 3.24 -17.75
C LEU A 137 -0.65 3.00 -19.26
N ALA A 138 -0.83 4.04 -20.07
CA ALA A 138 -0.72 3.95 -21.53
C ALA A 138 0.67 3.44 -21.95
N HIS A 139 1.74 4.05 -21.44
CA HIS A 139 3.10 3.58 -21.72
C HIS A 139 3.33 2.14 -21.24
N PHE A 140 2.75 1.74 -20.09
CA PHE A 140 2.87 0.36 -19.61
C PHE A 140 2.18 -0.63 -20.56
N ARG A 141 0.98 -0.32 -21.05
CA ARG A 141 0.24 -1.15 -21.99
C ARG A 141 0.99 -1.31 -23.32
N GLU A 142 1.53 -0.21 -23.85
CA GLU A 142 2.27 -0.21 -25.12
C GLU A 142 3.65 -0.90 -25.04
N ASN A 143 4.25 -0.95 -23.85
CA ASN A 143 5.64 -1.40 -23.66
C ASN A 143 5.75 -2.50 -22.60
N MET A 144 4.72 -3.32 -22.41
CA MET A 144 4.59 -4.21 -21.25
C MET A 144 5.81 -5.13 -21.06
N ASP A 145 6.23 -5.84 -22.09
CA ASP A 145 7.37 -6.77 -22.05
C ASP A 145 8.67 -6.05 -21.68
N ALA A 146 8.94 -4.91 -22.32
CA ALA A 146 10.13 -4.11 -22.08
C ALA A 146 10.15 -3.54 -20.65
N VAL A 147 9.00 -3.08 -20.15
CA VAL A 147 8.86 -2.59 -18.78
C VAL A 147 9.06 -3.72 -17.78
N GLN A 148 8.48 -4.89 -17.98
CA GLN A 148 8.64 -6.04 -17.08
C GLN A 148 10.06 -6.61 -17.09
N ALA A 149 10.75 -6.56 -18.22
CA ALA A 149 12.15 -6.95 -18.32
C ALA A 149 13.06 -5.96 -17.56
N ARG A 150 12.77 -4.66 -17.64
CA ARG A 150 13.57 -3.60 -17.02
C ARG A 150 13.30 -3.40 -15.53
N TYR A 151 12.04 -3.54 -15.11
CA TYR A 151 11.59 -3.20 -13.77
C TYR A 151 11.08 -4.42 -13.03
N ARG A 152 11.56 -4.60 -11.80
CA ARG A 152 11.20 -5.76 -10.98
C ARG A 152 9.71 -5.80 -10.63
N ASN A 153 9.06 -4.66 -10.46
CA ASN A 153 7.66 -4.57 -10.06
C ASN A 153 7.09 -3.20 -10.43
N GLU A 154 5.79 -3.06 -10.22
CA GLU A 154 5.01 -1.86 -10.51
C GLU A 154 5.59 -0.62 -9.82
N GLN A 155 5.98 -0.70 -8.55
CA GLN A 155 6.44 0.46 -7.79
C GLN A 155 7.78 1.00 -8.30
N THR A 156 8.66 0.11 -8.79
CA THR A 156 9.94 0.54 -9.37
C THR A 156 9.70 1.25 -10.70
N TYR A 157 8.80 0.72 -11.53
CA TYR A 157 8.39 1.36 -12.77
C TYR A 157 7.71 2.71 -12.53
N LEU A 158 6.68 2.73 -11.67
CA LEU A 158 5.88 3.90 -11.33
C LEU A 158 6.77 5.04 -10.82
N SER A 159 7.66 4.74 -9.86
CA SER A 159 8.58 5.76 -9.32
C SER A 159 9.53 6.28 -10.39
N ALA A 160 10.09 5.40 -11.23
CA ALA A 160 10.98 5.84 -12.31
C ALA A 160 10.24 6.69 -13.35
N PHE A 161 8.98 6.38 -13.64
CA PHE A 161 8.13 7.14 -14.55
C PHE A 161 7.82 8.53 -13.99
N MET A 162 7.30 8.59 -12.76
CA MET A 162 6.96 9.87 -12.09
C MET A 162 8.20 10.74 -11.85
N HIS A 163 9.35 10.13 -11.54
CA HIS A 163 10.61 10.87 -11.43
C HIS A 163 11.01 11.51 -12.76
N ARG A 164 10.87 10.81 -13.90
CA ARG A 164 11.16 11.39 -15.22
C ARG A 164 10.19 12.53 -15.57
N LYS A 165 8.95 12.44 -15.12
CA LYS A 165 7.94 13.49 -15.28
C LYS A 165 8.18 14.71 -14.37
N GLY A 166 9.03 14.57 -13.35
CA GLY A 166 9.30 15.62 -12.38
C GLY A 166 8.25 15.78 -11.28
N THR A 167 7.30 14.84 -11.17
CA THR A 167 6.14 14.94 -10.25
C THR A 167 6.29 14.12 -8.98
N LEU A 168 7.31 13.26 -8.92
CA LEU A 168 7.56 12.36 -7.79
C LEU A 168 8.01 13.12 -6.54
N ALA A 169 7.17 13.09 -5.51
CA ALA A 169 7.47 13.51 -4.16
C ALA A 169 7.29 12.34 -3.18
N TYR A 170 7.79 12.52 -1.95
CA TYR A 170 7.71 11.50 -0.91
C TYR A 170 7.03 12.02 0.34
N TRP A 171 6.33 11.13 1.05
CA TRP A 171 5.84 11.40 2.40
C TRP A 171 7.00 11.67 3.38
N PRO A 172 6.76 12.44 4.46
CA PRO A 172 7.63 12.41 5.63
C PRO A 172 7.88 10.97 6.09
N ALA A 173 9.14 10.66 6.43
CA ALA A 173 9.59 9.28 6.61
C ALA A 173 8.88 8.58 7.78
N GLU A 174 8.45 9.34 8.77
CA GLU A 174 7.78 8.89 9.98
C GLU A 174 6.30 8.54 9.77
N TRP A 175 5.64 9.02 8.70
CA TRP A 175 4.20 8.78 8.50
C TRP A 175 3.87 7.33 8.16
N CYS A 176 4.73 6.70 7.37
CA CYS A 176 4.50 5.35 6.85
C CYS A 176 5.64 4.41 7.20
N PRO A 177 5.89 4.09 8.48
CA PRO A 177 6.97 3.19 8.84
C PRO A 177 6.66 1.74 8.44
N SER A 178 7.70 1.04 8.01
CA SER A 178 7.66 -0.42 7.85
C SER A 178 7.57 -1.12 9.21
N PHE A 179 6.61 -2.03 9.37
CA PHE A 179 6.51 -2.86 10.58
C PHE A 179 7.78 -3.66 10.84
N LYS A 180 8.31 -4.34 9.83
CA LYS A 180 9.47 -5.22 10.02
C LYS A 180 10.80 -4.50 10.28
N TYR A 181 10.91 -3.24 9.86
CA TYR A 181 12.14 -2.45 10.02
C TYR A 181 12.08 -1.48 11.19
N HIS A 182 10.90 -0.95 11.53
CA HIS A 182 10.75 0.10 12.55
C HIS A 182 9.83 -0.30 13.70
N GLY A 183 8.88 -1.21 13.47
CA GLY A 183 7.94 -1.66 14.52
C GLY A 183 8.45 -2.86 15.33
N ILE A 184 9.39 -3.65 14.81
CA ILE A 184 9.97 -4.80 15.51
C ILE A 184 11.24 -4.37 16.27
N PRO A 185 11.34 -4.60 17.59
CA PRO A 185 12.55 -4.30 18.35
C PRO A 185 13.77 -5.02 17.78
N ALA A 186 14.95 -4.41 17.91
CA ALA A 186 16.19 -5.01 17.44
C ALA A 186 16.51 -6.30 18.22
N TRP A 187 17.22 -7.24 17.58
CA TRP A 187 17.77 -8.38 18.30
C TRP A 187 18.82 -7.91 19.32
N PRO A 188 18.85 -8.44 20.55
CA PRO A 188 17.98 -9.49 21.11
C PRO A 188 16.72 -8.98 21.82
N THR A 189 16.47 -7.68 21.87
CA THR A 189 15.36 -7.09 22.64
C THR A 189 13.97 -7.56 22.21
N ASN A 190 13.81 -8.01 20.96
CA ASN A 190 12.59 -8.62 20.44
C ASN A 190 12.12 -9.87 21.22
N TYR A 191 12.98 -10.49 22.03
CA TYR A 191 12.61 -11.64 22.89
C TYR A 191 11.85 -11.25 24.15
N TRP A 192 11.95 -10.00 24.62
CA TRP A 192 11.26 -9.52 25.83
C TRP A 192 10.45 -8.23 25.61
N ARG A 193 10.64 -7.52 24.51
CA ARG A 193 9.83 -6.36 24.12
C ARG A 193 8.90 -6.71 22.97
N GLU A 194 7.68 -6.19 23.03
CA GLU A 194 6.70 -6.33 21.97
C GLU A 194 7.00 -5.38 20.81
N PRO A 195 6.57 -5.73 19.59
CA PRO A 195 6.45 -4.76 18.52
C PRO A 195 5.62 -3.56 18.96
N PHE A 196 5.95 -2.37 18.45
CA PHE A 196 5.33 -1.11 18.82
C PHE A 196 5.05 -0.25 17.60
N VAL A 197 4.28 0.82 17.79
CA VAL A 197 4.05 1.86 16.79
C VAL A 197 5.06 2.98 17.01
N PRO A 198 5.97 3.28 16.06
CA PRO A 198 6.87 4.42 16.15
C PRO A 198 6.11 5.73 16.30
N GLU A 199 6.71 6.68 17.00
CA GLU A 199 6.17 8.04 17.12
C GLU A 199 6.03 8.70 15.74
N GLY A 200 4.96 9.46 15.54
CA GLY A 200 4.64 10.12 14.27
C GLY A 200 4.04 9.20 13.19
N ALA A 201 3.94 7.89 13.46
CA ALA A 201 3.31 6.96 12.53
C ALA A 201 1.83 7.30 12.32
N ARG A 202 1.42 7.31 11.04
CA ARG A 202 0.02 7.43 10.62
C ARG A 202 -0.49 6.13 10.01
N ILE A 203 0.35 5.45 9.22
CA ILE A 203 0.04 4.15 8.61
C ILE A 203 1.23 3.20 8.81
N MET A 204 1.06 2.14 9.60
CA MET A 204 2.05 1.07 9.72
C MET A 204 1.93 0.08 8.54
N VAL A 205 3.02 -0.13 7.79
CA VAL A 205 3.01 -0.94 6.56
C VAL A 205 3.54 -2.37 6.81
N PHE A 206 2.73 -3.39 6.50
CA PHE A 206 3.02 -4.81 6.72
C PHE A 206 3.53 -5.52 5.45
N HIS A 207 4.54 -4.94 4.80
CA HIS A 207 5.01 -5.45 3.51
C HIS A 207 5.89 -6.71 3.60
N GLY A 208 5.46 -7.76 2.90
CA GLY A 208 6.29 -8.87 2.40
C GLY A 208 6.82 -9.92 3.39
N GLU A 209 6.67 -9.76 4.70
CA GLU A 209 7.17 -10.74 5.69
C GLU A 209 6.12 -11.22 6.69
N CYS A 210 5.19 -10.35 7.08
CA CYS A 210 4.27 -10.62 8.17
C CYS A 210 3.06 -9.71 7.94
N ASN A 211 1.86 -10.29 7.78
CA ASN A 211 0.62 -9.53 7.72
C ASN A 211 0.12 -9.21 9.14
N PRO A 212 -0.89 -8.35 9.32
CA PRO A 212 -1.38 -8.01 10.66
C PRO A 212 -1.82 -9.23 11.51
N PRO A 213 -2.55 -10.23 10.96
CA PRO A 213 -2.87 -11.46 11.71
C PRO A 213 -1.65 -12.27 12.18
N ASP A 214 -0.62 -12.39 11.35
CA ASP A 214 0.61 -13.09 11.72
C ASP A 214 1.36 -12.32 12.80
N ALA A 215 1.45 -11.00 12.69
CA ALA A 215 2.11 -10.15 13.67
C ALA A 215 1.42 -10.23 15.03
N LEU A 216 0.09 -10.20 15.03
CA LEU A 216 -0.73 -10.39 16.23
C LEU A 216 -0.48 -11.76 16.88
N ALA A 217 -0.27 -12.80 16.08
CA ALA A 217 0.07 -14.13 16.57
C ALA A 217 1.57 -14.35 16.87
N GLY A 218 2.42 -13.33 16.71
CA GLY A 218 3.87 -13.44 16.90
C GLY A 218 4.60 -14.28 15.83
N ARG A 219 3.98 -14.46 14.66
CA ARG A 219 4.54 -15.25 13.55
C ARG A 219 5.25 -14.36 12.52
N ARG A 220 6.32 -14.88 11.91
CA ARG A 220 7.00 -14.25 10.77
C ARG A 220 7.26 -15.26 9.67
N ASN A 221 7.12 -14.84 8.42
CA ASN A 221 7.52 -15.64 7.26
C ASN A 221 9.04 -15.55 7.01
N ARG A 222 9.85 -15.79 8.06
CA ARG A 222 11.32 -15.81 7.95
C ARG A 222 11.94 -16.69 9.03
N ARG A 223 12.67 -17.71 8.59
CA ARG A 223 13.34 -18.69 9.47
C ARG A 223 14.26 -17.97 10.48
N PHE A 224 14.23 -18.42 11.73
CA PHE A 224 15.04 -17.90 12.85
C PHE A 224 14.79 -16.44 13.25
N ARG A 225 13.73 -15.80 12.73
CA ARG A 225 13.34 -14.45 13.18
C ARG A 225 12.17 -14.56 14.15
N PHE A 226 12.42 -14.15 15.38
CA PHE A 226 11.41 -14.11 16.44
C PHE A 226 10.76 -12.72 16.53
N ILE A 227 9.49 -12.68 16.93
CA ILE A 227 8.82 -11.52 17.53
C ILE A 227 7.86 -11.99 18.62
N ARG A 228 7.61 -11.12 19.59
CA ARG A 228 6.43 -11.26 20.44
C ARG A 228 5.15 -10.87 19.69
N PRO A 229 3.98 -11.35 20.13
CA PRO A 229 2.67 -10.87 19.67
C PRO A 229 2.59 -9.34 19.64
N ALA A 230 2.28 -8.77 18.48
CA ALA A 230 2.08 -7.33 18.31
C ALA A 230 0.67 -6.93 18.80
N ARG A 231 0.45 -6.91 20.11
CA ARG A 231 -0.88 -6.74 20.70
C ARG A 231 -1.53 -5.40 20.41
N TRP A 232 -0.74 -4.34 20.17
CA TRP A 232 -1.27 -3.03 19.78
C TRP A 232 -2.15 -3.09 18.51
N ILE A 233 -1.96 -4.09 17.63
CA ILE A 233 -2.77 -4.25 16.42
C ILE A 233 -4.27 -4.36 16.74
N THR A 234 -4.67 -4.96 17.87
CA THR A 234 -6.09 -5.11 18.22
C THR A 234 -6.79 -3.78 18.49
N GLN A 235 -6.04 -2.75 18.88
CA GLN A 235 -6.56 -1.41 19.14
C GLN A 235 -6.98 -0.71 17.83
N PHE A 236 -6.29 -1.01 16.74
CA PHE A 236 -6.45 -0.29 15.48
C PHE A 236 -7.12 -1.13 14.38
N TRP A 237 -6.80 -2.42 14.27
CA TRP A 237 -7.20 -3.29 13.16
C TRP A 237 -8.50 -4.07 13.48
N ASN A 238 -9.54 -3.33 13.81
CA ASN A 238 -10.91 -3.83 14.03
C ASN A 238 -11.89 -3.24 13.00
N ALA A 239 -12.93 -4.01 12.69
CA ALA A 239 -13.97 -3.67 11.71
C ALA A 239 -15.05 -2.74 12.30
#